data_AF-A0A2R6MKS7-F1
#
_entry.id   AF-A0A2R6MKS7-F1
#
_cell.length_a   1.000
_cell.length_b   1.000
_cell.length_c   1.000
_cell.angle_alpha   90.00
_cell.angle_beta   90.00
_cell.angle_gamma   90.00
#
_symmetry.space_group_name_H-M   'P 1'
#
loop_
_entity.id
_entity.type
_entity.pdbx_description
1 polymer ?
#
loop_
_entity_poly.entity_id
_entity_poly.type
_entity_poly.pdbx_seq_one_letter_code
_entity_poly.pdbx_strand_id
1 'polypeptide(L)'
;AAELCGAAGRLREEPLLKPPGAAETIDWARAVAALRNDGTAESLDCEEIEHTLGCLLKEVEDIERVDDDLLATLLDAADTARAEADP
;
A
#
# COMPACT_ATOMS: atom_id res chain seq x y z
N ALA A 1 4.58 6.24 7.61
CA ALA A 1 3.51 7.02 6.93
C ALA A 1 3.87 7.32 5.47
N ALA A 2 5.08 7.83 5.20
CA ALA A 2 5.52 8.12 3.84
C ALA A 2 5.44 6.91 2.89
N GLU A 3 5.87 5.73 3.35
CA GLU A 3 5.78 4.46 2.60
C GLU A 3 4.37 4.17 2.05
N LEU A 4 3.38 4.14 2.94
CA LEU A 4 1.98 3.89 2.57
C LEU A 4 1.45 4.98 1.63
N CYS A 5 1.82 6.24 1.85
CA CYS A 5 1.46 7.31 0.92
C CYS A 5 2.09 7.13 -0.47
N GLY A 6 3.36 6.70 -0.52
CA GLY A 6 4.09 6.42 -1.76
C GLY A 6 3.47 5.26 -2.54
N ALA A 7 3.25 4.13 -1.88
CA ALA A 7 2.57 2.97 -2.46
C ALA A 7 1.14 3.33 -2.94
N ALA A 8 0.32 3.97 -2.11
CA ALA A 8 -1.03 4.38 -2.52
C ALA A 8 -1.01 5.44 -3.64
N GLY A 9 0.01 6.29 -3.70
CA GLY A 9 0.25 7.22 -4.80
C GLY A 9 0.49 6.48 -6.11
N ARG A 10 1.47 5.57 -6.12
CA ARG A 10 1.80 4.74 -7.29
C ARG A 10 0.62 3.89 -7.75
N LEU A 11 -0.13 3.29 -6.82
CA LEU A 11 -1.30 2.47 -7.13
C LEU A 11 -2.40 3.28 -7.84
N ARG A 12 -2.56 4.59 -7.56
CA ARG A 12 -3.56 5.44 -8.26
C ARG A 12 -3.23 5.70 -9.72
N GLU A 13 -1.99 5.48 -10.14
CA GLU A 13 -1.57 5.65 -11.54
C GLU A 13 -1.99 4.45 -12.40
N GLU A 14 -2.37 3.35 -11.76
CA GLU A 14 -2.90 2.18 -12.43
C GLU A 14 -4.31 2.41 -12.99
N PRO A 15 -4.72 1.68 -14.05
CA PRO A 15 -6.05 1.77 -14.65
C PRO A 15 -7.13 1.10 -13.78
N LEU A 16 -7.31 1.59 -12.56
CA LEU A 16 -8.30 1.11 -11.61
C LEU A 16 -9.70 1.59 -11.99
N LEU A 17 -10.70 0.73 -11.77
CA LEU A 17 -12.11 1.10 -11.86
C LEU A 17 -12.45 2.17 -10.83
N LYS A 18 -11.90 2.06 -9.63
CA LYS A 18 -12.11 3.01 -8.54
C LYS A 18 -10.82 3.27 -7.76
N PRO A 19 -10.03 4.28 -8.17
CA PRO A 19 -8.81 4.64 -7.46
C PRO A 19 -9.07 4.97 -5.98
N PRO A 20 -8.21 4.53 -5.05
CA PRO A 20 -8.40 4.76 -3.63
C PRO A 20 -8.28 6.25 -3.27
N GLY A 21 -9.16 6.75 -2.42
CA GLY A 21 -9.09 8.10 -1.86
C GLY A 21 -8.22 8.18 -0.61
N ALA A 22 -8.27 9.34 0.06
CA ALA A 22 -7.57 9.55 1.33
C ALA A 22 -8.16 8.69 2.46
N ALA A 23 -9.49 8.51 2.47
CA ALA A 23 -10.17 7.71 3.49
C ALA A 23 -9.70 6.25 3.45
N GLU A 24 -9.69 5.64 2.26
CA GLU A 24 -9.24 4.26 2.06
C GLU A 24 -7.75 4.11 2.40
N THR A 25 -6.92 5.11 2.08
CA THR A 25 -5.49 5.09 2.44
C THR A 25 -5.28 5.10 3.96
N ILE A 26 -6.09 5.87 4.69
CA ILE A 26 -6.03 5.92 6.16
C ILE A 26 -6.50 4.59 6.76
N ASP A 27 -7.57 4.01 6.23
CA ASP A 27 -8.08 2.72 6.72
C ASP A 27 -7.09 1.59 6.42
N TRP A 28 -6.44 1.63 5.25
CA TRP A 28 -5.35 0.73 4.92
C TRP A 28 -4.16 0.87 5.86
N ALA A 29 -3.74 2.11 6.17
CA ALA A 29 -2.67 2.36 7.12
C ALA A 29 -2.95 1.78 8.51
N ARG A 30 -4.21 1.84 8.96
CA ARG A 30 -4.65 1.23 10.22
C ARG A 30 -4.60 -0.29 10.15
N ALA A 31 -4.99 -0.89 9.03
CA ALA A 31 -4.95 -2.33 8.83
C ALA A 31 -3.51 -2.86 8.86
N VAL A 32 -2.59 -2.23 8.12
CA VAL A 32 -1.16 -2.57 8.14
C VAL A 32 -0.59 -2.42 9.55
N ALA A 33 -0.88 -1.31 10.24
CA ALA A 33 -0.43 -1.10 11.62
C ALA A 33 -0.99 -2.14 12.60
N ALA A 34 -2.17 -2.73 12.33
CA ALA A 34 -2.75 -3.79 13.15
C ALA A 34 -2.13 -5.18 12.87
N LEU A 35 -1.57 -5.41 11.68
CA LEU A 35 -0.84 -6.64 11.36
C LEU A 35 0.55 -6.66 12.01
N ARG A 36 1.20 -5.49 12.11
CA ARG A 36 2.48 -5.28 12.81
C ARG A 36 2.32 -5.44 14.34
N ASN A 37 2.17 -6.67 14.79
CA ASN A 37 1.85 -7.02 16.18
C ASN A 37 3.08 -7.06 17.13
N ASP A 38 4.30 -6.93 16.62
CA ASP A 38 5.55 -7.15 17.36
C ASP A 38 6.42 -5.90 17.58
N GLY A 39 5.99 -4.73 17.08
CA GLY A 39 6.69 -3.47 17.32
C GLY A 39 8.00 -3.32 16.56
N THR A 40 8.32 -4.24 15.66
CA THR A 40 9.38 -4.09 14.67
C THR A 40 8.87 -3.18 13.56
N ALA A 41 9.39 -1.96 13.51
CA ALA A 41 9.17 -1.04 12.40
C ALA A 41 10.04 -1.47 11.21
N GLU A 42 9.65 -2.56 10.56
CA GLU A 42 10.22 -2.95 9.29
C GLU A 42 9.59 -2.13 8.15
N SER A 43 10.30 -2.11 7.02
CA SER A 43 9.79 -1.63 5.75
C SER A 43 8.46 -2.30 5.42
N LEU A 44 7.59 -1.62 4.67
CA LEU A 44 6.42 -2.29 4.08
C LEU A 44 6.87 -3.55 3.31
N ASP A 45 6.13 -4.65 3.47
CA ASP A 45 6.39 -5.89 2.72
C ASP A 45 5.18 -6.34 1.88
N CYS A 46 5.38 -7.37 1.05
CA CYS A 46 4.38 -7.89 0.12
C CYS A 46 3.17 -8.48 0.84
N GLU A 47 3.42 -9.26 1.91
CA GLU A 47 2.37 -9.97 2.66
C GLU A 47 1.45 -8.97 3.38
N GLU A 48 2.02 -7.90 3.93
CA GLU A 48 1.27 -6.81 4.53
C GLU A 48 0.35 -6.13 3.52
N ILE A 49 0.83 -5.84 2.30
CA ILE A 49 0.01 -5.24 1.24
C ILE A 49 -1.12 -6.21 0.86
N GLU A 50 -0.78 -7.44 0.48
CA GLU A 50 -1.74 -8.45 0.01
C GLU A 50 -2.87 -8.70 1.02
N HIS A 51 -2.52 -8.90 2.29
CA HIS A 51 -3.50 -9.18 3.34
C HIS A 51 -4.40 -7.98 3.69
N THR A 52 -4.02 -6.77 3.26
CA THR A 52 -4.75 -5.54 3.59
C THR A 52 -5.28 -4.78 2.37
N LEU A 53 -5.12 -5.31 1.15
CA LEU A 53 -5.57 -4.70 -0.10
C LEU A 53 -7.06 -4.32 -0.07
N GLY A 54 -7.92 -5.13 0.56
CA GLY A 54 -9.36 -4.83 0.68
C GLY A 54 -9.69 -3.59 1.53
N CYS A 55 -8.74 -3.09 2.33
CA CYS A 55 -8.88 -1.81 3.02
C CYS A 55 -8.65 -0.63 2.06
N LEU A 56 -7.83 -0.83 1.03
CA LEU A 56 -7.44 0.18 0.05
C LEU A 56 -8.33 0.14 -1.21
N LEU A 57 -8.51 -1.03 -1.82
CA LEU A 57 -9.31 -1.26 -3.02
C LEU A 57 -10.68 -1.83 -2.64
N LYS A 58 -11.73 -1.39 -3.34
CA LYS A 58 -13.13 -1.77 -3.03
C LYS A 58 -13.79 -2.60 -4.12
N GLU A 59 -13.29 -2.51 -5.36
CA GLU A 59 -13.75 -3.34 -6.46
C GLU A 59 -12.89 -4.62 -6.50
N VAL A 60 -13.53 -5.77 -6.68
CA VAL A 60 -12.83 -7.07 -6.69
C VAL A 60 -11.89 -7.15 -7.89
N GLU A 61 -12.31 -6.60 -9.02
CA GLU A 61 -11.54 -6.52 -10.25
C GLU A 61 -10.26 -5.69 -10.06
N ASP A 62 -10.31 -4.64 -9.23
CA ASP A 62 -9.12 -3.83 -8.91
C ASP A 62 -8.15 -4.62 -8.03
N ILE A 63 -8.66 -5.46 -7.10
CA ILE A 63 -7.86 -6.34 -6.25
C ILE A 63 -7.20 -7.44 -7.09
N GLU A 64 -7.96 -8.09 -7.98
CA GLU A 64 -7.46 -9.16 -8.86
C GLU A 64 -6.40 -8.67 -9.86
N ARG A 65 -6.33 -7.36 -10.10
CA ARG A 65 -5.32 -6.74 -10.96
C ARG A 65 -3.98 -6.51 -10.25
N VAL A 66 -3.92 -6.72 -8.94
CA VAL A 66 -2.67 -6.60 -8.18
C VAL A 66 -1.96 -7.94 -8.22
N ASP A 67 -0.91 -8.01 -9.04
CA ASP A 67 -0.01 -9.15 -9.18
C ASP A 67 1.36 -8.87 -8.53
N ASP A 68 2.23 -9.88 -8.52
CA ASP A 68 3.57 -9.82 -7.92
C ASP A 68 4.43 -8.68 -8.49
N ASP A 69 4.31 -8.39 -9.80
CA ASP A 69 5.05 -7.33 -10.47
C ASP A 69 4.59 -5.94 -10.03
N LEU A 70 3.26 -5.74 -9.90
CA LEU A 70 2.71 -4.51 -9.35
C LEU A 70 3.09 -4.38 -7.87
N LEU A 71 3.00 -5.44 -7.08
CA LEU A 71 3.39 -5.43 -5.66
C LEU A 71 4.84 -5.00 -5.48
N ALA A 72 5.76 -5.55 -6.25
CA ALA A 72 7.17 -5.11 -6.25
C ALA A 72 7.29 -3.61 -6.57
N THR A 73 6.55 -3.12 -7.55
CA THR A 73 6.54 -1.70 -7.91
C THR A 73 5.99 -0.80 -6.79
N LEU A 74 4.98 -1.27 -6.05
CA LEU A 74 4.42 -0.54 -4.90
C LEU A 74 5.42 -0.47 -3.74
N LEU A 75 6.19 -1.54 -3.52
CA LEU A 75 7.25 -1.58 -2.52
C LEU A 75 8.39 -0.62 -2.86
N ASP A 76 8.83 -0.57 -4.12
CA ASP A 76 9.84 0.40 -4.57
C ASP A 76 9.39 1.85 -4.35
N ALA A 77 8.10 2.14 -4.63
CA ALA A 77 7.52 3.46 -4.39
C ALA A 77 7.44 3.79 -2.88
N ALA A 78 7.13 2.80 -2.04
CA ALA A 78 7.13 2.95 -0.60
C ALA A 78 8.55 3.27 -0.06
N ASP A 79 9.54 2.51 -0.49
CA ASP A 79 10.95 2.69 -0.10
C ASP A 79 11.49 4.05 -0.53
N THR A 80 11.19 4.47 -1.76
CA THR A 80 11.56 5.80 -2.26
C THR A 80 10.95 6.89 -1.39
N ALA A 81 9.65 6.81 -1.10
CA ALA A 81 8.97 7.79 -0.26
C ALA A 81 9.51 7.81 1.18
N ARG A 82 9.93 6.65 1.73
CA ARG A 82 10.61 6.57 3.03
C ARG A 82 11.93 7.33 3.02
N ALA A 83 12.77 7.08 2.02
CA ALA A 83 14.09 7.71 1.89
C ALA A 83 13.99 9.23 1.70
N GLU A 84 12.99 9.71 0.97
CA GLU A 84 12.75 11.15 0.81
C GLU A 84 12.25 11.83 2.09
N ALA A 85 11.56 11.09 2.96
CA ALA A 85 11.03 11.61 4.23
C ALA A 85 12.04 11.61 5.38
N ASP A 86 13.08 10.78 5.31
CA ASP A 86 14.18 10.67 6.29
C ASP A 86 15.56 10.73 5.60
N PRO A 87 16.00 11.94 5.19
CA PRO A 87 17.18 12.15 4.35
C PRO A 87 18.55 12.06 5.06
#